data_AF-A0A923UIE8-F1
#
_entry.id   AF-A0A923UIE8-F1
#
_cell.length_a   1.000
_cell.length_b   1.000
_cell.length_c   1.000
_cell.angle_alpha   90.00
_cell.angle_beta   90.00
_cell.angle_gamma   90.00
#
_symmetry.space_group_name_H-M   'P 1'
#
loop_
_entity.id
_entity.type
_entity.pdbx_description
1 polymer ?
#
loop_
_entity_poly.entity_id
_entity_poly.type
_entity_poly.pdbx_seq_one_letter_code
_entity_poly.pdbx_strand_id
1 'polypeptide(L)' 'MLSGTYAIIILHDENGHKKMDTNFLGIPKEGYAVSNNVRRSLIDPPKYEVAKFLHSGNSSLKIKMAY' A
#
# COMPACT_ATOMS: atom_id res chain seq x y z
N MET A 1 3.49 7.04 -16.46
CA MET A 1 3.89 5.63 -16.66
C MET A 1 3.24 5.16 -17.96
N LEU A 2 3.69 4.05 -18.55
CA LEU A 2 2.97 3.48 -19.70
C LEU A 2 1.61 2.96 -19.26
N SER A 3 0.65 2.93 -20.16
CA SER A 3 -0.65 2.32 -19.86
C SER A 3 -0.46 0.85 -19.51
N GLY A 4 -1.15 0.39 -18.46
CA GLY A 4 -0.98 -0.97 -17.96
C GLY A 4 -1.68 -1.20 -16.62
N THR A 5 -1.59 -2.43 -16.13
CA THR A 5 -2.16 -2.82 -14.84
C THR A 5 -1.09 -2.71 -13.76
N TYR A 6 -1.42 -1.98 -12.69
CA TYR A 6 -0.49 -1.71 -11.59
C TYR A 6 -1.16 -1.98 -10.26
N ALA A 7 -0.36 -2.29 -9.24
CA ALA A 7 -0.75 -2.22 -7.83
C ALA A 7 0.27 -1.33 -7.11
N ILE A 8 -0.19 -0.53 -6.16
CA ILE A 8 0.66 0.39 -5.40
C ILE A 8 0.56 0.04 -3.92
N ILE A 9 1.72 0.00 -3.26
CA ILE A 9 1.85 -0.02 -1.81
C ILE A 9 2.66 1.21 -1.41
N ILE A 10 2.19 1.94 -0.42
CA ILE A 10 2.86 3.08 0.19
C ILE A 10 3.25 2.67 1.60
N LEU A 11 4.50 2.91 1.96
CA LEU A 11 5.03 2.77 3.31
C LEU A 11 5.53 4.15 3.74
N HIS A 12 5.04 4.63 4.88
CA HIS A 12 5.48 5.87 5.50
C HIS A 12 6.55 5.52 6.54
N ASP A 13 7.76 5.99 6.30
CA ASP A 13 8.87 5.92 7.25
C ASP A 13 8.83 7.19 8.09
N GLU A 14 8.31 7.10 9.32
CA GLU A 14 8.01 8.26 10.17
C GLU A 14 9.23 8.71 10.97
N ASN A 15 10.12 7.79 11.25
CA ASN A 15 11.30 8.02 12.08
C ASN A 15 12.60 8.07 11.26
N GLY A 16 12.55 7.85 9.95
CA GLY A 16 13.64 8.08 9.01
C GLY A 16 14.71 6.99 9.01
N HIS A 17 14.41 5.78 9.49
CA HIS A 17 15.40 4.68 9.53
C HIS A 17 15.38 3.75 8.31
N LYS A 18 14.55 4.07 7.31
CA LYS A 18 14.42 3.38 6.02
C LYS A 18 13.90 1.95 6.13
N LYS A 19 13.20 1.63 7.21
CA LYS A 19 12.49 0.35 7.37
C LYS A 19 11.06 0.65 7.81
N MET A 20 10.19 -0.33 7.65
CA MET A 20 8.85 -0.29 8.24
C MET A 20 8.93 -0.92 9.62
N ASP A 21 8.63 -0.15 10.66
CA ASP A 21 8.53 -0.71 12.01
C ASP A 21 7.33 -1.63 12.14
N THR A 22 7.51 -2.74 12.85
CA THR A 22 6.44 -3.70 13.11
C THR A 22 6.38 -4.12 14.57
N ASN A 23 5.23 -4.60 15.03
CA ASN A 23 5.10 -5.29 16.31
C ASN A 23 5.47 -6.78 16.18
N PHE A 24 5.41 -7.54 17.28
CA PHE A 24 5.73 -8.97 17.30
C PHE A 24 4.84 -9.85 16.39
N LEU A 25 3.71 -9.31 15.92
CA LEU A 25 2.80 -9.96 14.97
C LEU A 25 3.02 -9.49 13.51
N GLY A 26 4.04 -8.67 13.24
CA GLY A 26 4.31 -8.14 11.90
C GLY A 26 3.29 -7.09 11.43
N ILE A 27 2.59 -6.43 12.36
CA ILE A 27 1.71 -5.30 12.04
C ILE A 27 2.56 -4.03 11.91
N PRO A 28 2.44 -3.27 10.80
CA PRO A 28 3.01 -1.93 10.67
C PRO A 28 2.69 -1.06 11.88
N LYS A 29 3.70 -0.39 12.42
CA LYS A 29 3.56 0.64 13.46
C LYS A 29 3.55 2.06 12.88
N GLU A 30 3.82 2.18 11.59
CA GLU A 30 3.86 3.43 10.85
C GLU A 30 2.82 3.37 9.72
N GLY A 31 2.49 4.55 9.18
CA GLY A 31 1.48 4.67 8.14
C GLY A 31 1.75 3.79 6.91
N TYR A 32 0.72 3.14 6.38
CA TYR A 32 0.81 2.43 5.11
C TYR A 32 -0.48 2.58 4.29
N ALA A 33 -0.40 2.33 2.98
CA ALA A 33 -1.58 2.31 2.13
C ALA A 33 -1.43 1.32 0.98
N VAL A 34 -2.56 0.82 0.47
CA VAL A 34 -2.62 -0.05 -0.70
C VAL A 34 -3.66 0.49 -1.67
N SER A 35 -3.36 0.45 -2.97
CA SER A 35 -4.32 0.82 -4.02
C SER A 35 -5.65 0.07 -3.86
N ASN A 36 -6.74 0.71 -4.31
CA ASN A 36 -8.13 0.33 -4.03
C ASN A 36 -8.53 0.39 -2.53
N ASN A 37 -7.70 0.98 -1.67
CA ASN A 37 -7.92 1.06 -0.22
C ASN A 37 -8.17 -0.32 0.41
N VAL A 38 -7.47 -1.34 -0.10
CA VAL A 38 -7.57 -2.70 0.43
C VAL A 38 -7.11 -2.69 1.88
N ARG A 39 -8.00 -3.10 2.80
CA ARG A 39 -7.63 -3.27 4.20
C ARG A 39 -6.72 -4.47 4.33
N ARG A 40 -5.59 -4.30 5.02
CA ARG A 40 -4.73 -5.41 5.38
C ARG A 40 -5.38 -6.20 6.51
N SER A 41 -5.45 -7.51 6.36
CA SER A 41 -5.68 -8.42 7.47
C SER A 41 -4.33 -8.95 7.96
N LEU A 42 -4.22 -9.20 9.26
CA LEU A 42 -3.10 -9.94 9.87
C LEU A 42 -2.93 -11.33 9.26
N ILE A 43 -4.04 -11.92 8.80
CA ILE A 43 -4.13 -13.32 8.36
C ILE A 43 -4.05 -13.43 6.84
N ASP A 44 -4.49 -12.39 6.12
CA ASP A 44 -4.47 -12.36 4.65
C ASP A 44 -3.92 -11.01 4.18
N PRO A 45 -2.63 -10.90 3.82
CA PRO A 45 -2.09 -9.68 3.28
C PRO A 45 -2.76 -9.35 1.93
N PRO A 46 -2.81 -8.07 1.53
CA PRO A 46 -3.45 -7.65 0.29
C PRO A 46 -2.86 -8.36 -0.93
N LYS A 47 -3.69 -9.13 -1.62
CA LYS A 47 -3.30 -9.82 -2.86
C LYS A 47 -3.24 -8.83 -4.02
N TYR A 48 -2.34 -9.08 -4.96
CA TYR A 48 -2.23 -8.28 -6.19
C TYR A 48 -3.58 -8.11 -6.89
N GLU A 49 -4.37 -9.18 -6.96
CA GLU A 49 -5.68 -9.20 -7.63
C GLU A 49 -6.68 -8.17 -7.09
N VAL A 50 -6.65 -7.90 -5.78
CA VAL A 50 -7.56 -6.91 -5.16
C VAL A 50 -6.97 -5.51 -5.14
N ALA A 51 -5.64 -5.38 -5.20
CA ALA A 51 -4.94 -4.11 -5.21
C ALA A 51 -4.79 -3.52 -6.63
N LYS A 52 -4.88 -4.33 -7.68
CA LYS A 52 -4.59 -3.88 -9.03
C LYS A 52 -5.62 -2.89 -9.58
N PHE A 53 -5.17 -1.96 -10.40
CA PHE A 53 -5.99 -1.01 -11.15
C PHE A 53 -5.37 -0.75 -12.53
N LEU A 54 -6.19 -0.32 -13.48
CA LEU A 54 -5.74 0.05 -14.82
C LEU A 54 -5.28 1.51 -14.83
N HIS A 55 -4.07 1.75 -15.33
CA HIS A 55 -3.50 3.07 -15.58
C HIS A 55 -3.55 3.33 -17.10
N SER A 56 -4.11 4.47 -17.50
CA SER A 56 -4.35 4.80 -18.91
C SER A 56 -3.67 6.11 -19.32
N GLY A 57 -2.37 6.27 -19.03
CA GLY A 57 -1.62 7.50 -19.27
C GLY A 57 -1.65 8.45 -18.08
N ASN A 58 -1.78 9.77 -18.26
CA ASN A 58 -1.73 10.70 -17.12
C ASN A 58 -2.97 10.57 -16.22
N SER A 59 -2.80 9.94 -15.05
CA SER A 59 -3.87 9.76 -14.05
C SER A 59 -3.39 10.11 -12.64
N SER A 60 -4.30 10.62 -11.81
CA SER A 60 -4.09 10.78 -10.37
C SER A 60 -4.84 9.70 -9.61
N LEU A 61 -4.17 9.03 -8.68
CA LEU A 61 -4.79 8.05 -7.77
C LEU A 61 -4.77 8.60 -6.34
N LYS A 62 -5.93 8.62 -5.68
CA LYS A 62 -6.04 8.93 -4.25
C LYS A 62 -6.09 7.63 -3.46
N ILE A 63 -5.16 7.44 -2.54
CA ILE A 63 -5.10 6.29 -1.64
C ILE A 63 -5.14 6.80 -0.20
N LYS A 64 -5.94 6.16 0.66
CA LYS A 64 -6.05 6.50 2.07
C LYS A 64 -4.96 5.79 2.87
N MET A 65 -4.20 6.56 3.63
CA MET A 65 -3.26 6.03 4.62
C MET A 65 -4.02 5.40 5.79
N ALA A 66 -3.53 4.25 6.24
CA ALA A 66 -3.92 3.59 7.47
C ALA A 66 -2.77 3.71 8.48
N TYR A 67 -3.13 3.98 9.74
CA TYR A 67 -2.24 4.09 10.89
C TYR A 67 -2.78 3.17 12.00
#